data_AF-A0A3D0QFX9-F1
#
_entry.id   AF-A0A3D0QFX9-F1
#
_cell.length_a   1.000
_cell.length_b   1.000
_cell.length_c   1.000
_cell.angle_alpha   90.00
_cell.angle_beta   90.00
_cell.angle_gamma   90.00
#
_symmetry.space_group_name_H-M   'P 1'
#
loop_
_entity.id
_entity.type
_entity.pdbx_description
1 polymer ?
#
loop_
_entity_poly.entity_id
_entity_poly.type
_entity_poly.pdbx_seq_one_letter_code
_entity_poly.pdbx_strand_id
1 'polypeptide(L)'
;EEVMACPKMVNDDPYERGWLVKVRPGGLQSDVTNLLSGKLARAWMEQTVDALRARSSGNLGMVLQDGGIPVLGIAKNLSRDHWHEIASEFLLDTQSLEET
;
A
#
# COMPACT_ATOMS: atom_id res chain seq x y z
N GLU A 1 -0.05 -7.50 -20.35
CA GLU A 1 1.32 -7.40 -20.90
C GLU A 1 1.85 -5.97 -20.89
N GLU A 2 1.04 -4.95 -21.16
CA GLU A 2 1.48 -3.54 -21.19
C GLU A 2 2.17 -3.05 -19.89
N VAL A 3 1.62 -3.39 -18.73
CA VAL A 3 2.23 -3.04 -17.42
C VAL A 3 3.61 -3.68 -17.23
N MET A 4 3.85 -4.86 -17.79
CA MET A 4 5.17 -5.51 -17.71
C MET A 4 6.21 -4.78 -18.55
N ALA A 5 5.80 -4.23 -19.71
CA ALA A 5 6.66 -3.39 -20.55
C ALA A 5 6.84 -1.98 -19.99
N CYS A 6 5.84 -1.45 -19.28
CA CYS A 6 5.87 -0.12 -18.66
C CYS A 6 5.27 -0.14 -17.25
N PRO A 7 6.06 -0.48 -16.20
CA PRO A 7 5.56 -0.54 -14.82
C PRO A 7 5.04 0.80 -14.27
N LYS A 8 5.49 1.93 -14.84
CA LYS A 8 5.04 3.27 -14.46
C LYS A 8 3.52 3.46 -14.66
N MET A 9 2.93 2.72 -15.59
CA MET A 9 1.50 2.76 -15.90
C MET A 9 0.60 2.49 -14.70
N VAL A 10 1.05 1.68 -13.73
CA VAL A 10 0.32 1.44 -12.47
C VAL A 10 0.08 2.74 -11.69
N ASN A 11 0.96 3.73 -11.83
CA ASN A 11 0.82 5.02 -11.15
C ASN A 11 0.05 6.04 -12.01
N ASP A 12 0.26 6.03 -13.32
CA ASP A 12 -0.32 7.04 -14.22
C ASP A 12 -1.79 6.75 -14.56
N ASP A 13 -2.17 5.47 -14.60
CA ASP A 13 -3.49 5.00 -14.97
C ASP A 13 -3.87 3.72 -14.20
N PRO A 14 -4.04 3.81 -12.87
CA PRO A 14 -4.13 2.65 -11.97
C PRO A 14 -5.34 1.75 -12.22
N TYR A 15 -6.44 2.31 -12.75
CA TYR A 15 -7.73 1.62 -12.84
C TYR A 15 -8.12 1.22 -14.27
N GLU A 16 -7.45 1.75 -15.30
CA GLU A 16 -7.68 1.33 -16.69
C GLU A 16 -6.48 0.54 -17.19
N ARG A 17 -5.48 1.17 -17.81
CA ARG A 17 -4.37 0.45 -18.44
C ARG A 17 -3.42 -0.20 -17.43
N GLY A 18 -3.40 0.28 -16.20
CA GLY A 18 -2.58 -0.21 -15.08
C GLY A 18 -3.09 -1.47 -14.38
N TRP A 19 -4.17 -2.12 -14.85
CA TRP A 19 -4.67 -3.34 -14.23
C TRP A 19 -3.62 -4.47 -14.24
N LEU A 20 -3.54 -5.23 -13.14
CA LEU A 20 -2.50 -6.24 -12.95
C LEU A 20 -2.98 -7.64 -13.35
N VAL A 21 -4.13 -8.05 -12.82
CA VAL A 21 -4.62 -9.42 -12.95
C VAL A 21 -6.15 -9.44 -12.99
N LYS A 22 -6.69 -10.42 -13.71
CA LYS A 22 -8.10 -10.77 -13.70
C LYS A 22 -8.25 -12.14 -13.05
N VAL A 23 -9.01 -12.19 -11.95
CA VAL A 23 -9.22 -13.41 -11.17
C VAL A 23 -10.65 -13.94 -11.36
N ARG A 24 -10.84 -15.25 -11.18
CA ARG A 24 -12.16 -15.88 -11.12
C ARG A 24 -12.49 -16.18 -9.65
N PRO A 25 -13.43 -15.46 -9.01
CA PRO A 25 -13.77 -15.70 -7.61
C PRO A 25 -14.49 -17.05 -7.44
N GLY A 26 -14.26 -17.71 -6.32
CA GLY A 26 -14.98 -18.92 -5.92
C GLY A 26 -16.40 -18.64 -5.42
N GLY A 27 -16.61 -17.46 -4.81
CA GLY A 27 -17.90 -17.03 -4.27
C GLY A 27 -18.02 -15.51 -4.23
N LEU A 28 -18.28 -14.89 -5.38
CA LEU A 28 -18.26 -13.42 -5.53
C LEU A 28 -19.09 -12.69 -4.46
N GLN A 29 -20.28 -13.22 -4.12
CA GLN A 29 -21.19 -12.57 -3.17
C GLN A 29 -20.57 -12.45 -1.76
N SER A 30 -19.90 -13.50 -1.28
CA SER A 30 -19.21 -13.48 0.02
C SER A 30 -17.88 -12.74 -0.04
N ASP A 31 -17.19 -12.82 -1.18
CA ASP A 31 -15.86 -12.21 -1.34
C ASP A 31 -15.97 -10.67 -1.29
N VAL A 32 -16.98 -10.08 -1.96
CA VAL A 32 -17.15 -8.62 -1.99
C VAL A 32 -17.63 -8.03 -0.67
N THR A 33 -18.38 -8.78 0.15
CA THR A 33 -18.88 -8.28 1.44
C THR A 33 -17.76 -8.05 2.46
N ASN A 34 -16.62 -8.72 2.28
CA ASN A 34 -15.46 -8.61 3.16
C ASN A 34 -14.45 -7.55 2.68
N LEU A 35 -14.74 -6.82 1.60
CA LEU A 35 -13.86 -5.78 1.08
C LEU A 35 -14.17 -4.41 1.70
N LEU A 36 -13.12 -3.64 1.98
CA LEU A 36 -13.26 -2.22 2.31
C LEU A 36 -13.78 -1.48 1.08
N SER A 37 -14.84 -0.67 1.25
CA SER A 37 -15.45 0.07 0.16
C SER A 37 -15.83 1.50 0.55
N GLY A 38 -15.95 2.37 -0.46
CA GLY A 38 -16.44 3.74 -0.31
C GLY A 38 -15.75 4.54 0.80
N LYS A 39 -16.55 5.08 1.72
CA LYS A 39 -16.06 5.92 2.83
C LYS A 39 -15.15 5.16 3.79
N LEU A 40 -15.41 3.87 3.99
CA LEU A 40 -14.61 3.05 4.90
C LEU A 40 -13.19 2.85 4.34
N ALA A 41 -13.07 2.51 3.06
CA ALA A 41 -11.77 2.39 2.40
C ALA A 41 -10.98 3.70 2.45
N ARG A 42 -11.65 4.84 2.25
CA ARG A 42 -11.03 6.17 2.36
C ARG A 42 -10.54 6.47 3.77
N ALA A 43 -11.38 6.26 4.79
CA ALA A 43 -11.02 6.52 6.18
C ALA A 43 -9.86 5.63 6.64
N TRP A 44 -9.89 4.35 6.24
CA TRP A 44 -8.77 3.43 6.48
C TRP A 44 -7.47 3.93 5.83
N MET A 45 -7.53 4.36 4.56
CA MET A 45 -6.35 4.88 3.86
C MET A 45 -5.76 6.12 4.55
N GLU A 46 -6.61 7.06 4.96
CA GLU A 46 -6.18 8.28 5.67
C GLU A 46 -5.48 7.92 6.99
N GLN A 47 -6.06 7.00 7.78
CA GLN A 47 -5.46 6.52 9.03
C GLN A 47 -4.14 5.78 8.81
N THR A 48 -4.07 4.92 7.79
CA THR A 48 -2.84 4.18 7.43
C THR A 48 -1.72 5.12 7.04
N VAL A 49 -2.02 6.18 6.26
CA VAL A 49 -1.02 7.20 5.90
C VAL A 49 -0.52 7.95 7.13
N ASP A 50 -1.39 8.29 8.07
CA ASP A 50 -0.98 8.99 9.29
C ASP A 50 -0.15 8.09 10.21
N ALA A 51 -0.50 6.82 10.36
CA ALA A 51 0.30 5.83 11.08
C ALA A 51 1.69 5.65 10.46
N LEU A 52 1.78 5.55 9.13
CA LEU A 52 3.05 5.44 8.41
C LEU A 52 3.94 6.68 8.62
N ARG A 53 3.35 7.88 8.63
CA ARG A 53 4.06 9.14 8.93
C ARG A 53 4.59 9.16 10.36
N ALA A 54 3.77 8.77 11.32
CA ALA A 54 4.16 8.70 12.73
C ALA A 54 5.33 7.72 12.93
N ARG A 55 5.26 6.52 12.33
CA ARG A 55 6.34 5.53 12.33
C ARG A 55 7.65 6.09 11.76
N SER A 56 7.54 6.85 10.66
CA SER A 56 8.71 7.44 9.98
C SER A 56 9.37 8.58 10.79
N SER A 57 8.66 9.18 11.74
CA SER A 57 9.12 10.32 12.53
C SER A 57 9.90 9.93 13.80
N GLY A 58 9.93 8.64 14.17
CA GLY A 58 10.61 8.14 15.37
C GLY A 58 10.04 8.68 16.68
N ASN A 59 10.84 8.63 17.77
CA ASN A 59 10.45 9.05 19.13
C ASN A 59 10.35 10.58 19.36
N LEU A 60 10.39 11.38 18.30
CA LEU A 60 10.46 12.85 18.37
C LEU A 60 9.07 13.54 18.30
N GLY A 61 7.99 12.76 18.23
CA GLY A 61 6.63 13.29 18.00
C GLY A 61 6.41 13.67 16.53
N MET A 62 5.25 14.23 16.20
CA MET A 62 4.94 14.71 14.85
C MET A 62 5.80 15.95 14.54
N VAL A 63 6.95 15.74 13.89
CA VAL A 63 7.81 16.84 13.43
C VAL A 63 7.44 17.15 11.98
N LEU A 64 7.07 18.40 11.70
CA LEU A 64 6.90 18.88 10.34
C LEU A 64 8.29 19.02 9.70
N GLN A 65 8.50 18.39 8.54
CA GLN A 65 9.74 18.56 7.78
C GLN A 65 9.82 20.01 7.26
N ASP A 66 10.56 20.87 7.95
CA ASP A 66 10.68 22.31 7.62
C ASP A 66 11.71 22.60 6.51
N GLY A 67 11.85 21.71 5.53
CA GLY A 67 12.83 21.90 4.45
C GLY A 67 13.15 20.70 3.55
N GLY A 68 12.33 19.64 3.56
CA GLY A 68 12.53 18.47 2.68
C GLY A 68 11.92 18.67 1.29
N ILE A 69 12.52 18.08 0.26
CA ILE A 69 11.89 17.92 -1.06
C ILE A 69 11.02 16.66 -1.01
N PRO A 70 9.72 16.71 -1.35
CA PRO A 70 8.89 15.52 -1.46
C PRO A 70 9.49 14.53 -2.47
N VAL A 71 9.88 13.35 -1.99
CA VAL A 71 10.38 12.27 -2.85
C VAL A 71 9.26 11.28 -3.12
N LEU A 72 8.98 11.03 -4.39
CA LEU A 72 8.04 9.99 -4.80
C LEU A 72 8.69 8.61 -4.67
N GLY A 73 7.94 7.66 -4.10
CA GLY A 73 8.36 6.26 -3.97
C GLY A 73 9.33 6.04 -2.82
N ILE A 74 8.86 6.23 -1.58
CA ILE A 74 9.62 5.95 -0.34
C ILE A 74 10.28 4.56 -0.36
N ALA A 75 9.60 3.57 -0.96
CA ALA A 75 10.08 2.21 -1.14
C ALA A 75 11.45 2.12 -1.83
N LYS A 76 11.77 3.05 -2.74
CA LYS A 76 13.05 3.08 -3.47
C LYS A 76 14.25 3.41 -2.58
N ASN A 77 14.00 4.06 -1.44
CA ASN A 77 15.04 4.45 -0.49
C ASN A 77 15.10 3.54 0.74
N LEU A 78 14.30 2.47 0.76
CA LEU A 78 14.29 1.47 1.83
C LEU A 78 15.11 0.26 1.40
N SER A 79 15.77 -0.37 2.37
CA SER A 79 16.30 -1.72 2.18
C SER A 79 15.14 -2.70 1.95
N ARG A 80 15.43 -3.86 1.36
CA ARG A 80 14.44 -4.93 1.18
C ARG A 80 13.80 -5.33 2.52
N ASP A 81 14.59 -5.46 3.58
CA ASP A 81 14.11 -5.89 4.89
C ASP A 81 13.19 -4.84 5.53
N HIS A 82 13.57 -3.56 5.48
CA HIS A 82 12.71 -2.48 5.97
C HIS A 82 11.43 -2.32 5.14
N TRP A 83 11.50 -2.59 3.83
CA TRP A 83 10.30 -2.62 3.00
C TRP A 83 9.36 -3.74 3.45
N HIS A 84 9.86 -4.96 3.66
CA HIS A 84 9.05 -6.07 4.15
C HIS A 84 8.43 -5.78 5.51
N GLU A 85 9.19 -5.21 6.44
CA GLU A 85 8.69 -4.83 7.76
C GLU A 85 7.50 -3.86 7.65
N ILE A 86 7.65 -2.76 6.90
CA ILE A 86 6.59 -1.77 6.67
C ILE A 86 5.40 -2.38 5.94
N ALA A 87 5.67 -3.14 4.87
CA ALA A 87 4.62 -3.72 4.06
C ALA A 87 3.77 -4.68 4.90
N SER A 88 4.39 -5.54 5.70
CA SER A 88 3.68 -6.52 6.54
C SER A 88 2.82 -5.88 7.64
N GLU A 89 3.18 -4.69 8.11
CA GLU A 89 2.42 -3.93 9.12
C GLU A 89 1.12 -3.34 8.54
N PHE A 90 1.15 -2.84 7.31
CA PHE A 90 0.01 -2.10 6.71
C PHE A 90 -0.72 -2.85 5.60
N LEU A 91 -0.07 -3.79 4.96
CA LEU A 91 -0.57 -4.62 3.88
C LEU A 91 -0.51 -6.07 4.36
N LEU A 92 -1.59 -6.83 4.13
CA LEU A 92 -1.62 -8.26 4.45
C LEU A 92 -0.50 -8.97 3.67
N ASP A 93 0.60 -9.30 4.35
CA ASP A 93 1.65 -10.16 3.81
C ASP A 93 1.29 -11.62 4.10
N THR A 94 1.45 -12.48 3.08
CA THR A 94 1.04 -13.88 3.12
C THR A 94 1.96 -14.74 3.99
N GLN A 95 3.13 -14.24 4.39
CA GLN A 95 4.07 -14.95 5.28
C GLN A 95 3.58 -14.98 6.74
N SER A 96 2.71 -14.05 7.15
CA SER A 96 2.11 -14.01 8.49
C SER A 96 1.09 -15.13 8.74
N LEU A 97 0.70 -15.86 7.69
CA LEU A 97 -0.28 -16.95 7.73
C LEU A 97 0.37 -18.35 7.74
N GLU A 98 1.69 -18.45 7.61
CA GLU A 98 2.40 -19.75 7.67
C GLU A 98 2.89 -20.11 9.09
N GLU A 99 2.74 -19.21 10.07
CA GLU A 99 3.14 -19.42 11.48
C GLU A 99 1.95 -19.62 12.45
N THR A 100 0.73 -19.86 11.97
CA THR A 100 -0.43 -20.19 12.83
C THR A 100 -1.13 -21.48 12.41
#